data_AF-A0A7C7SWK9-F1
#
_entry.id   AF-A0A7C7SWK9-F1
#
_cell.length_a   1.000
_cell.length_b   1.000
_cell.length_c   1.000
_cell.angle_alpha   90.00
_cell.angle_beta   90.00
_cell.angle_gamma   90.00
#
_symmetry.space_group_name_H-M   'P 1'
#
loop_
_entity.id
_entity.type
_entity.pdbx_description
1 polymer ?
#
loop_
_entity_poly.entity_id
_entity_poly.type
_entity_poly.pdbx_seq_one_letter_code
_entity_poly.pdbx_strand_id
1 'polypeptide(L)' 'IIRHAFRYFLGRNEVLSDSGTLIEADQAYVNSGGSFDAVIVSLLTSDSFIYRKPAGK' A
#
# COMPACT_ATOMS: atom_id res chain seq x y z
N ILE A 1 3.58 -10.62 2.23
CA ILE A 1 2.52 -9.96 3.04
C ILE A 1 2.04 -8.63 2.44
N ILE A 2 2.95 -7.79 1.93
CA ILE A 2 2.65 -6.41 1.50
C ILE A 2 1.60 -6.35 0.38
N ARG A 3 1.72 -7.16 -0.68
CA ARG A 3 0.72 -7.21 -1.75
C ARG A 3 -0.67 -7.64 -1.26
N HIS A 4 -0.74 -8.49 -0.24
CA HIS A 4 -2.02 -8.87 0.36
C HIS A 4 -2.60 -7.73 1.20
N ALA A 5 -1.76 -7.05 2.00
CA ALA A 5 -2.17 -5.86 2.75
C ALA A 5 -2.66 -4.75 1.80
N PHE A 6 -1.91 -4.48 0.74
CA PHE A 6 -2.30 -3.55 -0.33
C PHE A 6 -3.71 -3.86 -0.83
N ARG A 7 -3.96 -5.09 -1.30
CA ARG A 7 -5.28 -5.48 -1.81
C ARG A 7 -6.39 -5.35 -0.79
N TYR A 8 -6.11 -5.70 0.47
CA TYR A 8 -7.08 -5.60 1.56
C TYR A 8 -7.46 -4.14 1.85
N PHE A 9 -6.49 -3.25 2.02
CA PHE A 9 -6.75 -1.85 2.38
C PHE A 9 -7.20 -0.99 1.20
N LEU A 10 -6.67 -1.23 0.00
CA LEU A 10 -7.06 -0.48 -1.19
C LEU A 10 -8.31 -1.05 -1.86
N GLY A 11 -8.70 -2.29 -1.54
CA GLY A 11 -9.92 -2.93 -2.04
C GLY A 11 -9.88 -3.30 -3.53
N ARG A 12 -8.69 -3.33 -4.13
CA ARG A 12 -8.47 -3.64 -5.55
C ARG A 12 -7.12 -4.31 -5.77
N ASN A 13 -6.96 -4.94 -6.93
CA ASN A 13 -5.65 -5.42 -7.38
C ASN A 13 -4.73 -4.22 -7.71
N GLU A 14 -3.46 -4.41 -7.41
CA GLU A 14 -2.37 -3.51 -7.79
C GLU A 14 -2.18 -3.45 -9.32
N VAL A 15 -1.88 -2.26 -9.82
CA VAL A 15 -1.51 -2.01 -11.22
C VAL A 15 -0.10 -1.45 -11.28
N LEU A 16 0.47 -1.29 -12.49
CA LEU A 16 1.86 -0.87 -12.65
C LEU A 16 2.17 0.48 -11.97
N SER A 17 1.22 1.42 -11.96
CA SER A 17 1.38 2.72 -11.29
C SER A 17 1.48 2.63 -9.77
N ASP A 18 1.07 1.51 -9.15
CA ASP A 18 1.18 1.30 -7.70
C ASP A 18 2.54 0.77 -7.28
N SER A 19 3.47 0.57 -8.23
CA SER A 19 4.81 0.04 -7.95
C SER A 19 5.57 0.88 -6.92
N GLY A 20 5.48 2.22 -6.99
CA GLY A 20 6.09 3.12 -6.01
C GLY A 20 5.58 2.87 -4.59
N THR A 21 4.24 2.86 -4.43
CA THR A 21 3.59 2.54 -3.16
C THR A 21 4.04 1.19 -2.58
N LEU A 22 4.17 0.16 -3.41
CA LEU A 22 4.60 -1.16 -2.95
C LEU A 22 6.07 -1.19 -2.51
N ILE A 23 6.94 -0.43 -3.18
CA ILE A 23 8.35 -0.28 -2.79
C ILE A 23 8.47 0.47 -1.46
N GLU A 24 7.72 1.57 -1.30
CA GLU A 24 7.71 2.35 -0.06
C GLU A 24 7.21 1.53 1.13
N ALA A 25 6.15 0.74 0.93
CA ALA A 25 5.63 -0.15 1.96
C ALA A 25 6.64 -1.25 2.34
N ASP A 26 7.43 -1.75 1.40
CA ASP A 26 8.50 -2.73 1.65
C ASP A 26 9.67 -2.11 2.42
N GLN A 27 10.09 -0.91 2.04
CA GLN A 27 11.10 -0.16 2.77
C GLN A 27 10.64 0.17 4.19
N ALA A 28 9.38 0.57 4.38
CA ALA A 28 8.80 0.82 5.70
C ALA A 28 8.81 -0.45 6.57
N TYR A 29 8.52 -1.62 5.99
CA TYR A 29 8.61 -2.90 6.69
C TYR A 29 10.04 -3.18 7.15
N VAL A 30 11.03 -3.09 6.26
CA VAL A 30 12.43 -3.40 6.58
C VAL A 30 13.00 -2.41 7.61
N ASN A 31 12.78 -1.11 7.41
CA ASN A 31 13.34 -0.05 8.25
C ASN A 31 12.74 -0.03 9.66
N SER A 32 11.52 -0.55 9.83
CA SER A 32 10.86 -0.66 11.13
C SER A 32 11.19 -1.96 11.88
N GLY A 33 12.07 -2.81 11.34
CA GLY A 33 12.40 -4.11 11.94
C GLY A 33 11.30 -5.15 11.72
N GLY A 34 10.52 -5.03 10.64
CA GLY A 34 9.43 -5.94 10.31
C GLY A 34 8.07 -5.57 10.93
N SER A 35 7.84 -4.29 11.24
CA SER A 35 6.55 -3.86 11.79
C SER A 35 5.46 -3.88 10.72
N PHE A 36 4.37 -4.60 11.00
CA PHE A 36 3.20 -4.60 10.14
C PHE A 36 2.44 -3.26 10.21
N ASP A 37 2.41 -2.60 11.36
CA ASP A 37 1.78 -1.30 11.51
C ASP A 37 2.44 -0.24 10.62
N ALA A 38 3.77 -0.30 10.47
CA ALA A 38 4.51 0.58 9.57
C ALA A 38 4.09 0.39 8.09
N VAL A 39 3.82 -0.85 7.68
CA VAL A 39 3.30 -1.16 6.34
C VAL A 39 1.91 -0.55 6.16
N ILE A 40 1.03 -0.68 7.15
CA ILE A 40 -0.33 -0.12 7.09
C ILE A 40 -0.26 1.40 6.96
N VAL A 41 0.54 2.07 7.79
CA VAL A 41 0.72 3.53 7.74
C VAL A 41 1.18 3.95 6.35
N SER A 42 2.25 3.34 5.82
CA SER A 42 2.78 3.65 4.48
C SER A 42 1.72 3.47 3.38
N LEU A 43 0.94 2.39 3.42
CA LEU A 43 -0.13 2.16 2.44
C LEU A 43 -1.24 3.21 2.53
N LEU A 44 -1.71 3.54 3.75
CA LEU A 44 -2.82 4.47 3.94
C LEU A 44 -2.44 5.94 3.70
N THR A 45 -1.15 6.27 3.73
CA THR A 45 -0.64 7.62 3.38
C THR A 45 -0.14 7.73 1.95
N SER A 46 -0.15 6.65 1.17
CA SER A 46 0.36 6.63 -0.21
C SER A 46 -0.58 7.29 -1.21
N ASP A 47 -0.02 7.73 -2.33
CA ASP A 47 -0.78 8.26 -3.47
C ASP A 47 -1.78 7.25 -4.01
N SER A 48 -1.44 5.96 -4.04
CA SER A 48 -2.33 4.87 -4.47
C SER A 48 -3.58 4.76 -3.61
N PHE A 49 -3.53 5.19 -2.35
CA PHE A 49 -4.68 5.22 -1.44
C PHE A 49 -5.40 6.58 -1.47
N ILE A 50 -4.66 7.69 -1.33
CA ILE A 50 -5.21 9.05 -1.26
C ILE A 50 -5.95 9.41 -2.56
N TYR A 51 -5.33 9.14 -3.72
CA TYR A 51 -5.91 9.45 -5.02
C TYR A 51 -6.68 8.28 -5.63
N ARG A 52 -7.01 7.25 -4.83
CA ARG A 52 -7.76 6.12 -5.34
C ARG A 52 -9.12 6.62 -5.84
N LYS A 53 -9.39 6.39 -7.13
CA LYS A 53 -10.72 6.63 -7.65
C LYS A 53 -11.65 5.58 -7.03
N PRO A 54 -12.77 5.98 -6.39
CA PRO A 54 -13.80 5.02 -6.06
C PRO A 54 -14.22 4.33 -7.36
N ALA A 55 -14.44 3.01 -7.31
CA ALA A 55 -15.08 2.34 -8.44
C ALA A 55 -16.39 3.09 -8.69
N GLY A 56 -16.49 3.73 -9.86
CA GLY A 56 -17.70 4.44 -10.24
C GLY A 56 -18.88 3.49 -10.12
N LYS A 57 -20.01 4.00 -9.60
CA LYS A 57 -21.29 3.29 -9.76
C LYS A 57 -21.60 3.14 -11.24
#